data_AF-A0A2W6AH88-F1
#
_entry.id   AF-A0A2W6AH88-F1
#
_cell.length_a   1.000
_cell.length_b   1.000
_cell.length_c   1.000
_cell.angle_alpha   90.00
_cell.angle_beta   90.00
_cell.angle_gamma   90.00
#
_symmetry.space_group_name_H-M   'P 1'
#
loop_
_entity.id
_entity.type
_entity.pdbx_description
1 polymer ?
#
loop_
_entity_poly.entity_id
_entity_poly.type
_entity_poly.pdbx_seq_one_letter_code
_entity_poly.pdbx_strand_id
1 'polypeptide(L)'
;SHPDGWMGADGAYSVPLPDGRSVWIFGDTILGKAQTDGSLKPSAFINNSLILQDGDKLTAIHGGSNAKPSAVITPTDSDTWYWPINGIVESDKLRVFLLHLKRAGNGTPGFDFTGIGHAIATLSLPDLKVEGVAPLPFDSKVDYGSSFVEDGGYTYIYGLEDLQSAKYGHVARVARGQITSGKWQFYTGAGWSSNPVSATRIISDVSNLSVFKRGSGYVLVGMESGFGFGKNILAYYSCSPVGPWVNRAVLYTVPEANGSIVTYLANAHPEFSKGAPLLISYCLNNTKPQAGANNIYRPHFIRVSLP
;
A
#
# COMPACT_ATOMS: atom_id res chain seq x y z
N SER A 1 -17.26 3.77 16.34
CA SER A 1 -15.80 3.69 16.57
C SER A 1 -15.44 2.23 16.73
N HIS A 2 -14.27 1.84 16.23
CA HIS A 2 -13.67 0.57 16.64
C HIS A 2 -13.42 0.61 18.16
N PRO A 3 -13.68 -0.47 18.93
CA PRO A 3 -13.45 -0.50 20.38
C PRO A 3 -12.03 -0.09 20.80
N ASP A 4 -11.05 -0.20 19.91
CA ASP A 4 -9.63 0.08 20.17
C ASP A 4 -9.20 1.51 19.75
N GLY A 5 -10.15 2.36 19.35
CA GLY A 5 -9.89 3.78 19.11
C GLY A 5 -9.31 4.13 17.74
N TRP A 6 -9.21 3.17 16.81
CA TRP A 6 -8.84 3.46 15.41
C TRP A 6 -9.92 4.29 14.71
N MET A 7 -9.55 5.42 14.10
CA MET A 7 -10.49 6.37 13.47
C MET A 7 -10.36 6.45 11.95
N GLY A 8 -9.13 6.40 11.46
CA GLY A 8 -8.82 6.58 10.05
C GLY A 8 -7.33 6.52 9.79
N ALA A 9 -6.95 6.09 8.60
CA ALA A 9 -5.55 5.97 8.21
C ALA A 9 -5.38 5.96 6.69
N ASP A 10 -4.13 6.12 6.27
CA ASP A 10 -3.70 5.90 4.89
C ASP A 10 -3.41 4.42 4.57
N GLY A 11 -3.39 4.09 3.27
CA GLY A 11 -3.02 2.77 2.77
C GLY A 11 -4.21 1.84 2.59
N ALA A 12 -4.52 1.05 3.62
CA ALA A 12 -5.46 -0.07 3.57
C ALA A 12 -5.02 -1.21 2.64
N TYR A 13 -3.79 -1.70 2.81
CA TYR A 13 -3.30 -2.85 2.07
C TYR A 13 -3.72 -4.15 2.75
N SER A 14 -4.40 -5.05 2.05
CA SER A 14 -4.85 -6.33 2.62
C SER A 14 -3.92 -7.48 2.24
N VAL A 15 -3.69 -8.37 3.21
CA VAL A 15 -2.92 -9.59 3.01
C VAL A 15 -3.68 -10.76 3.63
N PRO A 16 -4.07 -11.79 2.86
CA PRO A 16 -4.65 -13.00 3.42
C PRO A 16 -3.60 -13.78 4.22
N LEU A 17 -3.97 -14.26 5.39
CA LEU A 17 -3.12 -15.08 6.26
C LEU A 17 -3.43 -16.58 6.07
N PRO A 18 -2.46 -17.49 6.33
CA PRO A 18 -2.65 -18.93 6.14
C PRO A 18 -3.75 -19.55 7.00
N ASP A 19 -4.10 -18.93 8.13
CA ASP A 19 -5.12 -19.41 9.05
C ASP A 19 -6.54 -18.91 8.73
N GLY A 20 -6.72 -18.25 7.57
CA GLY A 20 -8.02 -17.77 7.08
C GLY A 20 -8.37 -16.36 7.53
N ARG A 21 -7.58 -15.74 8.40
CA ARG A 21 -7.69 -14.31 8.73
C ARG A 21 -7.12 -13.45 7.61
N SER A 22 -7.34 -12.15 7.69
CA SER A 22 -6.64 -11.16 6.86
C SER A 22 -6.02 -10.09 7.74
N VAL A 23 -4.85 -9.60 7.37
CA VAL A 23 -4.28 -8.40 7.98
C VAL A 23 -4.43 -7.24 7.00
N TRP A 24 -4.89 -6.11 7.52
CA TRP A 24 -4.89 -4.84 6.84
C TRP A 24 -3.75 -4.00 7.39
N ILE A 25 -2.93 -3.46 6.49
CA ILE A 25 -1.73 -2.70 6.82
C ILE A 25 -2.00 -1.24 6.45
N PHE A 26 -1.75 -0.34 7.40
CA PHE A 26 -2.02 1.08 7.26
C PHE A 26 -0.77 1.91 7.54
N GLY A 27 -0.68 3.05 6.86
CA GLY A 27 0.30 4.09 7.14
C GLY A 27 -0.15 4.99 8.28
N ASP A 28 0.12 6.28 8.13
CA ASP A 28 -0.28 7.32 9.08
C ASP A 28 -1.74 7.12 9.53
N THR A 29 -1.92 6.97 10.84
CA THR A 29 -3.15 6.52 11.48
C THR A 29 -3.54 7.48 12.60
N ILE A 30 -4.79 7.94 12.55
CA ILE A 30 -5.44 8.70 13.61
C ILE A 30 -6.10 7.72 14.59
N LEU A 31 -5.74 7.86 15.87
CA LEU A 31 -6.38 7.19 16.99
C LEU A 31 -7.19 8.20 17.80
N GLY A 32 -8.27 7.76 18.45
CA GLY A 32 -9.12 8.60 19.27
C GLY A 32 -10.39 7.91 19.76
N LYS A 33 -11.36 8.72 20.21
CA LYS A 33 -12.69 8.24 20.61
C LYS A 33 -13.81 8.91 19.81
N ALA A 34 -14.79 8.12 19.36
CA ALA A 34 -16.05 8.70 18.90
C ALA A 34 -16.76 9.36 20.09
N GLN A 35 -17.31 10.53 19.85
CA GLN A 35 -18.16 11.25 20.79
C GLN A 35 -19.62 10.86 20.59
N THR A 36 -20.48 11.18 21.57
CA THR A 36 -21.92 10.86 21.52
C THR A 36 -22.68 11.58 20.40
N ASP A 37 -22.16 12.72 19.94
CA ASP A 37 -22.70 13.48 18.81
C ASP A 37 -22.24 12.97 17.44
N GLY A 38 -21.49 11.86 17.41
CA GLY A 38 -20.93 11.27 16.19
C GLY A 38 -19.64 11.94 15.71
N SER A 39 -19.17 13.01 16.37
CA SER A 39 -17.88 13.60 16.07
C SER A 39 -16.73 12.69 16.53
N LEU A 40 -15.58 12.83 15.87
CA LEU A 40 -14.36 12.11 16.22
C LEU A 40 -13.45 13.04 17.02
N LYS A 41 -12.96 12.57 18.18
CA LYS A 41 -11.94 13.25 18.98
C LYS A 41 -10.59 12.52 18.88
N PRO A 42 -9.68 12.97 17.99
CA PRO A 42 -8.32 12.44 17.91
C PRO A 42 -7.58 12.57 19.24
N SER A 43 -6.77 11.58 19.57
CA SER A 43 -5.89 11.55 20.74
C SER A 43 -4.44 11.21 20.41
N ALA A 44 -4.18 10.55 19.28
CA ALA A 44 -2.83 10.25 18.83
C ALA A 44 -2.75 10.11 17.31
N PHE A 45 -1.53 10.26 16.79
CA PHE A 45 -1.17 10.05 15.40
C PHE A 45 0.07 9.16 15.36
N ILE A 46 0.00 8.02 14.67
CA ILE A 46 1.09 7.04 14.58
C ILE A 46 1.35 6.68 13.12
N ASN A 47 2.60 6.37 12.76
CA ASN A 47 2.99 6.26 11.35
C ASN A 47 2.61 4.95 10.64
N ASN A 48 2.22 3.94 11.40
CA ASN A 48 1.64 2.73 10.87
C ASN A 48 0.84 1.99 11.93
N SER A 49 -0.18 1.27 11.48
CA SER A 49 -1.00 0.38 12.29
C SER A 49 -1.43 -0.83 11.48
N LEU A 50 -1.95 -1.86 12.16
CA LEU A 50 -2.58 -3.00 11.50
C LEU A 50 -4.03 -3.12 11.97
N ILE A 51 -4.89 -3.71 11.13
CA ILE A 51 -6.16 -4.30 11.58
C ILE A 51 -6.12 -5.78 11.24
N LEU A 52 -6.27 -6.63 12.26
CA LEU A 52 -6.51 -8.05 12.05
C LEU A 52 -8.01 -8.28 11.86
N GLN A 53 -8.37 -8.87 10.72
CA GLN A 53 -9.72 -9.28 10.40
C GLN A 53 -9.88 -10.79 10.53
N ASP A 54 -10.87 -11.21 11.32
CA ASP A 54 -11.30 -12.59 11.50
C ASP A 54 -12.83 -12.67 11.29
N GLY A 55 -13.24 -13.12 10.09
CA GLY A 55 -14.62 -12.95 9.63
C GLY A 55 -15.04 -11.48 9.64
N ASP A 56 -16.10 -11.16 10.38
CA ASP A 56 -16.60 -9.78 10.56
C ASP A 56 -15.93 -9.03 11.72
N LYS A 57 -15.09 -9.72 12.51
CA LYS A 57 -14.39 -9.11 13.64
C LYS A 57 -13.14 -8.41 13.14
N LEU A 58 -13.07 -7.11 13.39
CA LEU A 58 -11.86 -6.31 13.20
C LEU A 58 -11.20 -6.10 14.56
N THR A 59 -9.88 -6.14 14.65
CA THR A 59 -9.09 -5.82 15.85
C THR A 59 -7.96 -4.89 15.46
N ALA A 60 -7.88 -3.70 16.06
CA ALA A 60 -6.80 -2.76 15.74
C ALA A 60 -5.53 -3.15 16.51
N ILE A 61 -4.38 -3.03 15.87
CA ILE A 61 -3.07 -3.34 16.42
C ILE A 61 -2.17 -2.14 16.20
N HIS A 62 -1.65 -1.61 17.30
CA HIS A 62 -0.62 -0.59 17.33
C HIS A 62 0.45 -0.97 18.37
N GLY A 63 1.62 -0.37 18.28
CA GLY A 63 2.64 -0.49 19.31
C GLY A 63 2.31 0.33 20.56
N GLY A 64 3.11 0.18 21.61
CA GLY A 64 2.93 0.92 22.86
C GLY A 64 1.67 0.49 23.63
N SER A 65 1.11 1.41 24.42
CA SER A 65 -0.12 1.17 25.19
C SER A 65 -1.25 2.07 24.71
N ASN A 66 -2.51 1.79 25.07
CA ASN A 66 -3.64 2.67 24.72
C ASN A 66 -3.49 4.10 25.25
N ALA A 67 -2.74 4.29 26.35
CA ALA A 67 -2.46 5.61 26.91
C ALA A 67 -1.30 6.33 26.18
N LYS A 68 -0.38 5.58 25.58
CA LYS A 68 0.77 6.10 24.83
C LYS A 68 1.03 5.19 23.62
N PRO A 69 0.20 5.28 22.57
CA PRO A 69 0.32 4.42 21.41
C PRO A 69 1.55 4.79 20.59
N SER A 70 2.09 3.79 19.88
CA SER A 70 3.17 3.97 18.91
C SER A 70 2.88 3.20 17.63
N ALA A 71 3.66 3.44 16.59
CA ALA A 71 3.63 2.62 15.38
C ALA A 71 3.94 1.14 15.71
N VAL A 72 3.41 0.21 14.90
CA VAL A 72 3.72 -1.23 15.02
C VAL A 72 5.16 -1.50 14.59
N ILE A 73 5.60 -0.86 13.53
CA ILE A 73 6.93 -1.00 12.94
C ILE A 73 7.65 0.34 13.09
N THR A 74 8.76 0.34 13.83
CA THR A 74 9.54 1.55 14.12
C THR A 74 10.98 1.40 13.64
N PRO A 75 11.59 2.46 13.07
CA PRO A 75 13.02 2.49 12.83
C PRO A 75 13.80 2.51 14.15
N THR A 76 15.07 2.12 14.08
CA THR A 76 16.00 2.21 15.22
C THR A 76 16.67 3.57 15.33
N ASP A 77 16.79 4.28 14.21
CA ASP A 77 17.32 5.63 14.12
C ASP A 77 16.26 6.68 14.56
N SER A 78 16.74 7.76 15.17
CA SER A 78 15.88 8.86 15.60
C SER A 78 15.46 9.73 14.42
N ASP A 79 14.33 10.42 14.57
CA ASP A 79 13.79 11.40 13.60
C ASP A 79 13.42 10.83 12.23
N THR A 80 13.21 9.51 12.16
CA THR A 80 12.72 8.82 10.96
C THR A 80 11.48 7.98 11.29
N TRP A 81 10.76 7.57 10.25
CA TRP A 81 9.60 6.68 10.37
C TRP A 81 9.47 5.78 9.15
N TYR A 82 8.61 4.76 9.27
CA TYR A 82 8.26 3.88 8.16
C TYR A 82 6.81 4.07 7.74
N TRP A 83 6.61 4.23 6.43
CA TRP A 83 5.32 4.03 5.79
C TRP A 83 5.26 2.67 5.10
N PRO A 84 4.26 1.83 5.39
CA PRO A 84 4.03 0.62 4.65
C PRO A 84 3.62 0.90 3.21
N ILE A 85 4.18 0.11 2.31
CA ILE A 85 3.87 0.12 0.87
C ILE A 85 2.84 -0.98 0.56
N ASN A 86 3.08 -2.21 1.04
CA ASN A 86 2.16 -3.36 1.01
C ASN A 86 2.78 -4.52 1.80
N GLY A 87 2.18 -5.70 1.79
CA GLY A 87 2.77 -6.92 2.35
C GLY A 87 2.43 -8.20 1.58
N ILE A 88 3.16 -9.26 1.90
CA ILE A 88 2.95 -10.61 1.36
C ILE A 88 3.29 -11.64 2.43
N VAL A 89 2.55 -12.74 2.46
CA VAL A 89 2.93 -13.91 3.24
C VAL A 89 3.96 -14.73 2.44
N GLU A 90 5.11 -14.95 3.05
CA GLU A 90 6.16 -15.83 2.54
C GLU A 90 6.42 -16.92 3.57
N SER A 91 6.14 -18.17 3.21
CA SER A 91 6.21 -19.31 4.13
C SER A 91 5.32 -19.09 5.36
N ASP A 92 5.91 -18.94 6.55
CA ASP A 92 5.25 -18.74 7.84
C ASP A 92 5.37 -17.30 8.37
N LYS A 93 5.78 -16.35 7.52
CA LYS A 93 6.02 -14.96 7.90
C LYS A 93 5.22 -13.99 7.04
N LEU A 94 4.78 -12.89 7.66
CA LEU A 94 4.33 -11.72 6.94
C LEU A 94 5.54 -10.82 6.65
N ARG A 95 5.77 -10.51 5.38
CA ARG A 95 6.75 -9.54 4.92
C ARG A 95 6.04 -8.24 4.60
N VAL A 96 6.35 -7.17 5.31
CA VAL A 96 5.79 -5.83 5.05
C VAL A 96 6.86 -4.96 4.43
N PHE A 97 6.62 -4.49 3.21
CA PHE A 97 7.50 -3.56 2.51
C PHE A 97 7.28 -2.14 3.01
N LEU A 98 8.36 -1.41 3.22
CA LEU A 98 8.37 -0.12 3.90
C LEU A 98 9.16 0.89 3.10
N LEU A 99 8.64 2.12 3.02
CA LEU A 99 9.39 3.31 2.67
C LEU A 99 9.96 3.91 3.96
N HIS A 100 11.28 4.09 4.02
CA HIS A 100 11.98 4.74 5.13
C HIS A 100 12.03 6.24 4.87
N LEU A 101 11.50 7.02 5.80
CA LEU A 101 11.28 8.45 5.63
C LEU A 101 11.97 9.24 6.73
N LYS A 102 12.41 10.43 6.37
CA LYS A 102 12.78 11.47 7.32
C LYS A 102 12.15 12.80 6.94
N ARG A 103 12.18 13.74 7.86
CA ARG A 103 11.72 15.11 7.60
C ARG A 103 12.65 15.81 6.59
N ALA A 104 12.09 16.49 5.60
CA ALA A 104 12.87 17.24 4.62
C ALA A 104 13.39 18.58 5.18
N GLY A 105 12.62 19.21 6.08
CA GLY A 105 13.00 20.41 6.83
C GLY A 105 12.70 21.73 6.13
N ASN A 106 12.09 21.70 4.95
CA ASN A 106 11.77 22.87 4.13
C ASN A 106 10.46 22.72 3.31
N GLY A 107 9.64 21.72 3.60
CA GLY A 107 8.39 21.43 2.88
C GLY A 107 7.12 21.99 3.53
N THR A 108 5.99 21.75 2.87
CA THR A 108 4.66 22.09 3.39
C THR A 108 4.32 21.15 4.56
N PRO A 109 3.75 21.63 5.68
CA PRO A 109 3.29 20.75 6.77
C PRO A 109 2.39 19.62 6.23
N GLY A 110 2.69 18.37 6.58
CA GLY A 110 2.01 17.18 6.06
C GLY A 110 2.62 16.60 4.77
N PHE A 111 3.48 17.35 4.08
CA PHE A 111 4.22 16.94 2.87
C PHE A 111 5.74 17.14 2.97
N ASP A 112 6.24 17.47 4.17
CA ASP A 112 7.65 17.80 4.47
C ASP A 112 8.48 16.54 4.77
N PHE A 113 8.58 15.65 3.79
CA PHE A 113 9.28 14.37 3.94
C PHE A 113 10.14 14.02 2.72
N THR A 114 11.16 13.20 2.95
CA THR A 114 11.97 12.60 1.89
C THR A 114 12.20 11.12 2.18
N GLY A 115 12.09 10.30 1.13
CA GLY A 115 12.52 8.90 1.16
C GLY A 115 14.03 8.82 1.32
N ILE A 116 14.49 7.94 2.20
CA ILE A 116 15.91 7.67 2.45
C ILE A 116 16.29 6.20 2.26
N GLY A 117 15.32 5.35 1.93
CA GLY A 117 15.55 3.95 1.62
C GLY A 117 14.28 3.13 1.72
N HIS A 118 14.44 1.82 1.56
CA HIS A 118 13.37 0.83 1.66
C HIS A 118 13.78 -0.29 2.58
N ALA A 119 12.81 -0.86 3.26
CA ALA A 119 13.02 -1.98 4.16
C ALA A 119 11.90 -3.01 4.06
N ILE A 120 12.17 -4.22 4.56
CA ILE A 120 11.18 -5.26 4.79
C ILE A 120 11.14 -5.55 6.28
N ALA A 121 9.98 -5.31 6.90
CA ALA A 121 9.69 -5.86 8.21
C ALA A 121 9.23 -7.32 8.09
N THR A 122 9.74 -8.15 9.00
CA THR A 122 9.32 -9.54 9.18
C THR A 122 8.47 -9.63 10.42
N LEU A 123 7.24 -10.11 10.26
CA LEU A 123 6.31 -10.36 11.36
C LEU A 123 6.02 -11.87 11.45
N SER A 124 5.97 -12.38 12.68
CA SER A 124 5.57 -13.76 12.95
C SER A 124 4.11 -14.00 12.60
N LEU A 125 3.76 -15.23 12.21
CA LEU A 125 2.37 -15.68 12.13
C LEU A 125 2.15 -16.80 13.16
N PRO A 126 0.96 -16.88 13.80
CA PRO A 126 -0.23 -16.04 13.60
C PRO A 126 -0.22 -14.70 14.36
N ASP A 127 0.78 -14.44 15.21
CA ASP A 127 0.72 -13.38 16.24
C ASP A 127 0.99 -11.95 15.74
N LEU A 128 1.52 -11.80 14.52
CA LEU A 128 1.91 -10.52 13.93
C LEU A 128 2.95 -9.75 14.76
N LYS A 129 3.82 -10.47 15.49
CA LYS A 129 4.91 -9.86 16.26
C LYS A 129 6.05 -9.49 15.32
N VAL A 130 6.51 -8.23 15.37
CA VAL A 130 7.70 -7.81 14.63
C VAL A 130 8.93 -8.56 15.13
N GLU A 131 9.59 -9.30 14.23
CA GLU A 131 10.81 -10.07 14.50
C GLU A 131 12.07 -9.31 14.07
N GLY A 132 11.94 -8.43 13.08
CA GLY A 132 13.03 -7.58 12.63
C GLY A 132 12.67 -6.76 11.40
N VAL A 133 13.50 -5.76 11.10
CA VAL A 133 13.41 -4.91 9.91
C VAL A 133 14.78 -4.90 9.26
N ALA A 134 14.83 -5.18 7.95
CA ALA A 134 16.08 -5.19 7.19
C ALA A 134 15.92 -4.33 5.93
N PRO A 135 16.96 -3.57 5.52
CA PRO A 135 16.93 -2.83 4.27
C PRO A 135 16.81 -3.77 3.07
N LEU A 136 16.29 -3.27 1.94
CA LEU A 136 16.39 -4.01 0.68
C LEU A 136 17.87 -4.21 0.30
N PRO A 137 18.23 -5.33 -0.36
CA PRO A 137 19.62 -5.64 -0.69
C PRO A 137 20.17 -4.85 -1.89
N PHE A 138 19.52 -3.75 -2.26
CA PHE A 138 19.88 -2.89 -3.39
C PHE A 138 19.28 -1.50 -3.18
N ASP A 139 19.93 -0.50 -3.77
CA ASP A 139 19.38 0.84 -3.89
C ASP A 139 18.54 0.96 -5.17
N SER A 140 17.39 1.61 -5.06
CA SER A 140 16.55 1.91 -6.21
C SER A 140 15.78 3.21 -6.01
N LYS A 141 15.47 3.89 -7.11
CA LYS A 141 14.49 4.99 -7.13
C LYS A 141 13.05 4.49 -7.27
N VAL A 142 12.87 3.18 -7.43
CA VAL A 142 11.57 2.53 -7.55
C VAL A 142 11.19 1.96 -6.19
N ASP A 143 9.98 2.32 -5.74
CA ASP A 143 9.35 1.81 -4.53
C ASP A 143 8.79 0.39 -4.77
N TYR A 144 9.68 -0.60 -4.86
CA TYR A 144 9.30 -2.01 -5.02
C TYR A 144 8.54 -2.52 -3.78
N GLY A 145 7.51 -3.34 -4.04
CA GLY A 145 6.65 -3.91 -3.01
C GLY A 145 5.22 -3.36 -3.00
N SER A 146 4.82 -2.62 -4.05
CA SER A 146 3.44 -2.09 -4.20
C SER A 146 2.41 -3.18 -4.44
N SER A 147 2.79 -4.29 -5.07
CA SER A 147 1.94 -5.45 -5.32
C SER A 147 2.78 -6.69 -5.57
N PHE A 148 2.18 -7.86 -5.41
CA PHE A 148 2.84 -9.15 -5.60
C PHE A 148 2.00 -10.12 -6.42
N VAL A 149 2.66 -10.89 -7.28
CA VAL A 149 2.04 -11.98 -8.05
C VAL A 149 2.96 -13.19 -8.02
N GLU A 150 2.47 -14.34 -7.56
CA GLU A 150 3.21 -15.59 -7.67
C GLU A 150 2.85 -16.32 -8.97
N ASP A 151 3.85 -16.54 -9.84
CA ASP A 151 3.69 -17.27 -11.10
C ASP A 151 4.99 -17.92 -11.59
N GLY A 152 4.88 -19.10 -12.20
CA GLY A 152 6.01 -19.76 -12.86
C GLY A 152 7.24 -19.98 -11.98
N GLY A 153 7.05 -20.23 -10.67
CA GLY A 153 8.15 -20.40 -9.71
C GLY A 153 8.77 -19.10 -9.19
N TYR A 154 8.25 -17.95 -9.58
CA TYR A 154 8.71 -16.63 -9.14
C TYR A 154 7.62 -15.90 -8.34
N THR A 155 8.07 -15.00 -7.48
CA THR A 155 7.27 -13.90 -6.95
C THR A 155 7.65 -12.66 -7.76
N TYR A 156 6.70 -12.14 -8.54
CA TYR A 156 6.79 -10.84 -9.20
C TYR A 156 6.45 -9.75 -8.21
N ILE A 157 7.30 -8.72 -8.16
CA ILE A 157 7.24 -7.64 -7.19
C ILE A 157 7.18 -6.33 -7.98
N TYR A 158 6.03 -5.68 -7.91
CA TYR A 158 5.79 -4.44 -8.64
C TYR A 158 6.18 -3.23 -7.79
N GLY A 159 6.59 -2.15 -8.44
CA GLY A 159 6.96 -0.91 -7.77
C GLY A 159 6.66 0.32 -8.60
N LEU A 160 6.71 1.48 -7.97
CA LEU A 160 6.48 2.79 -8.60
C LEU A 160 7.76 3.61 -8.62
N GLU A 161 8.08 4.18 -9.77
CA GLU A 161 8.99 5.32 -9.89
C GLU A 161 8.17 6.60 -9.79
N ASP A 162 8.43 7.42 -8.76
CA ASP A 162 7.76 8.70 -8.55
C ASP A 162 8.68 9.86 -8.96
N LEU A 163 8.39 10.47 -10.11
CA LEU A 163 9.02 11.70 -10.59
C LEU A 163 8.09 12.91 -10.40
N GLN A 164 7.28 12.87 -9.34
CA GLN A 164 6.25 13.85 -8.97
C GLN A 164 5.10 13.89 -9.99
N SER A 165 5.25 14.71 -11.04
CA SER A 165 4.22 14.91 -12.07
C SER A 165 4.10 13.73 -13.04
N ALA A 166 5.08 12.84 -13.06
CA ALA A 166 5.05 11.61 -13.84
C ALA A 166 5.40 10.42 -12.94
N LYS A 167 4.60 9.37 -13.06
CA LYS A 167 4.77 8.14 -12.28
C LYS A 167 4.72 6.94 -13.21
N TYR A 168 5.59 5.97 -12.95
CA TYR A 168 5.78 4.80 -13.81
C TYR A 168 5.84 3.51 -13.00
N GLY A 169 5.15 2.49 -13.48
CA GLY A 169 5.24 1.15 -12.88
C GLY A 169 6.47 0.41 -13.38
N HIS A 170 7.06 -0.40 -12.51
CA HIS A 170 8.16 -1.31 -12.79
C HIS A 170 7.85 -2.69 -12.20
N VAL A 171 8.57 -3.71 -12.63
CA VAL A 171 8.46 -5.07 -12.09
C VAL A 171 9.83 -5.72 -11.94
N ALA A 172 10.05 -6.28 -10.76
CA ALA A 172 11.11 -7.20 -10.44
C ALA A 172 10.54 -8.60 -10.21
N ARG A 173 11.40 -9.60 -10.13
CA ARG A 173 11.05 -10.93 -9.64
C ARG A 173 12.17 -11.52 -8.81
N VAL A 174 11.79 -12.47 -7.97
CA VAL A 174 12.71 -13.31 -7.20
C VAL A 174 12.13 -14.72 -7.19
N ALA A 175 12.98 -15.74 -7.01
CA ALA A 175 12.46 -17.10 -6.86
C ALA A 175 11.47 -17.14 -5.68
N ARG A 176 10.38 -17.88 -5.85
CA ARG A 176 9.32 -17.97 -4.84
C ARG A 176 9.90 -18.42 -3.50
N GLY A 177 9.53 -17.76 -2.41
CA GLY A 177 10.05 -18.05 -1.08
C GLY A 177 11.45 -17.50 -0.78
N GLN A 178 11.96 -16.59 -1.61
CA GLN A 178 13.29 -16.00 -1.45
C GLN A 178 13.29 -14.47 -1.49
N ILE A 179 12.22 -13.79 -1.09
CA ILE A 179 12.11 -12.32 -1.11
C ILE A 179 13.27 -11.67 -0.34
N THR A 180 13.62 -12.20 0.84
CA THR A 180 14.66 -11.61 1.70
C THR A 180 16.04 -12.24 1.52
N SER A 181 16.16 -13.38 0.83
CA SER A 181 17.40 -14.17 0.73
C SER A 181 17.89 -14.37 -0.72
N GLY A 182 17.00 -14.20 -1.68
CA GLY A 182 17.22 -14.50 -3.09
C GLY A 182 17.82 -13.33 -3.85
N LYS A 183 18.25 -13.64 -5.08
CA LYS A 183 18.76 -12.65 -6.02
C LYS A 183 17.60 -12.09 -6.82
N TRP A 184 17.28 -10.82 -6.59
CA TRP A 184 16.28 -10.10 -7.35
C TRP A 184 16.74 -9.90 -8.79
N GLN A 185 15.78 -9.98 -9.71
CA GLN A 185 15.98 -9.69 -11.11
C GLN A 185 14.96 -8.65 -11.56
N PHE A 186 15.41 -7.64 -12.31
CA PHE A 186 14.62 -6.49 -12.74
C PHE A 186 14.34 -6.60 -14.24
N TYR A 187 13.08 -6.39 -14.62
CA TYR A 187 12.66 -6.56 -16.00
C TYR A 187 13.21 -5.46 -16.89
N THR A 188 13.86 -5.84 -18.00
CA THR A 188 14.53 -4.90 -18.92
C THR A 188 13.67 -4.58 -20.16
N GLY A 189 12.48 -5.17 -20.28
CA GLY A 189 11.65 -5.10 -21.49
C GLY A 189 11.88 -6.26 -22.47
N ALA A 190 13.06 -6.89 -22.43
CA ALA A 190 13.38 -8.07 -23.23
C ALA A 190 13.83 -9.28 -22.37
N GLY A 191 14.22 -9.03 -21.11
CA GLY A 191 14.72 -10.06 -20.22
C GLY A 191 14.84 -9.56 -18.78
N TRP A 192 15.82 -10.10 -18.06
CA TRP A 192 15.98 -9.89 -16.63
C TRP A 192 17.43 -9.53 -16.31
N SER A 193 17.65 -8.46 -15.54
CA SER A 193 18.97 -8.00 -15.10
C SER A 193 19.07 -8.10 -13.58
N SER A 194 20.26 -8.34 -13.03
CA SER A 194 20.50 -8.21 -11.58
C SER A 194 20.71 -6.76 -11.15
N ASN A 195 20.83 -5.82 -12.10
CA ASN A 195 21.03 -4.40 -11.81
C ASN A 195 19.67 -3.65 -11.83
N PRO A 196 19.23 -3.04 -10.72
CA PRO A 196 17.97 -2.30 -10.66
C PRO A 196 17.92 -1.10 -11.62
N VAL A 197 19.06 -0.51 -11.99
CA VAL A 197 19.13 0.62 -12.92
C VAL A 197 18.71 0.21 -14.35
N SER A 198 18.79 -1.09 -14.68
CA SER A 198 18.36 -1.62 -15.98
C SER A 198 16.84 -1.82 -16.09
N ALA A 199 16.08 -1.58 -15.02
CA ALA A 199 14.64 -1.80 -14.99
C ALA A 199 13.93 -0.87 -15.97
N THR A 200 13.12 -1.43 -16.87
CA THR A 200 12.27 -0.63 -17.75
C THR A 200 10.93 -0.31 -17.10
N ARG A 201 10.28 0.75 -17.58
CA ARG A 201 8.92 1.14 -17.22
C ARG A 201 7.94 0.23 -17.96
N ILE A 202 6.98 -0.36 -17.26
CA ILE A 202 5.96 -1.25 -17.85
C ILE A 202 4.62 -0.54 -18.07
N ILE A 203 4.36 0.53 -17.33
CA ILE A 203 3.14 1.33 -17.43
C ILE A 203 3.41 2.77 -16.97
N SER A 204 2.60 3.70 -17.46
CA SER A 204 2.57 5.11 -17.05
C SER A 204 1.15 5.51 -16.63
N ASP A 205 1.00 6.73 -16.11
CA ASP A 205 -0.30 7.33 -15.75
C ASP A 205 -1.05 6.57 -14.64
N VAL A 206 -0.29 5.93 -13.74
CA VAL A 206 -0.81 5.39 -12.49
C VAL A 206 0.03 5.86 -11.31
N SER A 207 -0.61 6.35 -10.24
CA SER A 207 0.09 6.84 -9.04
C SER A 207 0.37 5.77 -8.00
N ASN A 208 -0.29 4.63 -8.13
CA ASN A 208 -0.09 3.41 -7.36
C ASN A 208 -0.60 2.25 -8.22
N LEU A 209 -0.25 1.01 -7.88
CA LEU A 209 -0.72 -0.15 -8.62
C LEU A 209 -0.97 -1.36 -7.71
N SER A 210 -2.00 -2.12 -8.06
CA SER A 210 -2.27 -3.48 -7.61
C SER A 210 -2.36 -4.38 -8.83
N VAL A 211 -1.63 -5.49 -8.84
CA VAL A 211 -1.64 -6.47 -9.93
C VAL A 211 -2.04 -7.82 -9.38
N PHE A 212 -2.98 -8.48 -10.04
CA PHE A 212 -3.45 -9.81 -9.65
C PHE A 212 -3.83 -10.66 -10.86
N LYS A 213 -3.79 -11.98 -10.67
CA LYS A 213 -4.26 -12.94 -11.67
C LYS A 213 -5.78 -12.97 -11.74
N ARG A 214 -6.32 -13.06 -12.96
CA ARG A 214 -7.74 -13.32 -13.21
C ARG A 214 -7.87 -14.24 -14.43
N GLY A 215 -8.37 -15.45 -14.20
CA GLY A 215 -8.37 -16.50 -15.23
C GLY A 215 -6.93 -16.81 -15.66
N SER A 216 -6.68 -16.86 -16.97
CA SER A 216 -5.35 -17.05 -17.55
C SER A 216 -4.54 -15.75 -17.72
N GLY A 217 -5.11 -14.59 -17.37
CA GLY A 217 -4.49 -13.29 -17.55
C GLY A 217 -4.25 -12.55 -16.24
N TYR A 218 -3.86 -11.29 -16.39
CA TYR A 218 -3.52 -10.38 -15.32
C TYR A 218 -4.32 -9.09 -15.45
N VAL A 219 -4.70 -8.53 -14.30
CA VAL A 219 -5.30 -7.20 -14.20
C VAL A 219 -4.38 -6.34 -13.37
N LEU A 220 -4.13 -5.12 -13.85
CA LEU A 220 -3.53 -4.04 -13.09
C LEU A 220 -4.61 -3.01 -12.79
N VAL A 221 -4.77 -2.65 -11.51
CA VAL A 221 -5.62 -1.56 -11.04
C VAL A 221 -4.73 -0.47 -10.46
N GLY A 222 -5.03 0.79 -10.73
CA GLY A 222 -4.29 1.92 -10.17
C GLY A 222 -5.09 3.21 -10.23
N MET A 223 -4.73 4.18 -9.39
CA MET A 223 -5.29 5.53 -9.50
C MET A 223 -4.60 6.28 -10.62
N GLU A 224 -5.35 6.99 -11.46
CA GLU A 224 -4.83 7.93 -12.46
C GLU A 224 -3.88 8.93 -11.79
N SER A 225 -2.68 9.12 -12.36
CA SER A 225 -1.72 10.06 -11.77
C SER A 225 -2.24 11.49 -11.81
N GLY A 226 -2.76 11.92 -12.98
CA GLY A 226 -3.14 13.31 -13.22
C GLY A 226 -1.99 14.29 -12.98
N PHE A 227 -2.30 15.59 -12.85
CA PHE A 227 -1.35 16.61 -12.39
C PHE A 227 -1.13 16.50 -10.86
N GLY A 228 -0.79 15.31 -10.36
CA GLY A 228 -0.50 15.00 -8.95
C GLY A 228 -1.56 14.15 -8.24
N PHE A 229 -2.85 14.43 -8.47
CA PHE A 229 -3.97 13.66 -7.91
C PHE A 229 -5.10 13.51 -8.94
N GLY A 230 -5.03 12.45 -9.75
CA GLY A 230 -6.16 12.04 -10.59
C GLY A 230 -7.32 11.53 -9.75
N LYS A 231 -8.51 11.46 -10.37
CA LYS A 231 -9.75 11.03 -9.69
C LYS A 231 -10.34 9.74 -10.24
N ASN A 232 -9.68 9.14 -11.22
CA ASN A 232 -10.15 7.93 -11.88
C ASN A 232 -9.37 6.73 -11.37
N ILE A 233 -10.09 5.69 -10.95
CA ILE A 233 -9.53 4.37 -10.71
C ILE A 233 -9.56 3.63 -12.04
N LEU A 234 -8.40 3.21 -12.51
CA LEU A 234 -8.18 2.63 -13.82
C LEU A 234 -7.90 1.13 -13.72
N ALA A 235 -8.27 0.39 -14.77
CA ALA A 235 -7.87 -0.99 -14.99
C ALA A 235 -7.13 -1.14 -16.31
N TYR A 236 -6.18 -2.06 -16.33
CA TYR A 236 -5.43 -2.50 -17.51
C TYR A 236 -5.27 -4.02 -17.47
N TYR A 237 -5.05 -4.63 -18.62
CA TYR A 237 -5.04 -6.08 -18.78
C TYR A 237 -3.80 -6.55 -19.52
N SER A 238 -3.33 -7.76 -19.20
CA SER A 238 -2.20 -8.39 -19.86
C SER A 238 -2.32 -9.92 -19.83
N CYS A 239 -1.77 -10.60 -20.84
CA CYS A 239 -1.59 -12.06 -20.84
C CYS A 239 -0.31 -12.50 -20.11
N SER A 240 0.50 -11.55 -19.64
CA SER A 240 1.81 -11.77 -19.01
C SER A 240 1.95 -10.90 -17.76
N PRO A 241 2.63 -11.37 -16.70
CA PRO A 241 2.82 -10.59 -15.48
C PRO A 241 3.67 -9.33 -15.69
N VAL A 242 4.38 -9.20 -16.80
CA VAL A 242 5.24 -8.04 -17.11
C VAL A 242 4.65 -7.08 -18.15
N GLY A 243 3.40 -7.32 -18.59
CA GLY A 243 2.77 -6.59 -19.68
C GLY A 243 2.97 -7.24 -21.06
N PRO A 244 2.62 -6.55 -22.16
CA PRO A 244 2.15 -5.16 -22.19
C PRO A 244 0.78 -5.00 -21.52
N TRP A 245 0.61 -3.89 -20.79
CA TRP A 245 -0.66 -3.52 -20.16
C TRP A 245 -1.51 -2.71 -21.13
N VAL A 246 -2.65 -3.27 -21.53
CA VAL A 246 -3.52 -2.71 -22.57
C VAL A 246 -4.97 -2.60 -22.08
N ASN A 247 -5.87 -2.13 -22.95
CA ASN A 247 -7.31 -2.03 -22.69
C ASN A 247 -7.65 -1.20 -21.45
N ARG A 248 -7.10 0.02 -21.38
CA ARG A 248 -7.39 0.99 -20.31
C ARG A 248 -8.90 1.16 -20.14
N ALA A 249 -9.40 0.94 -18.93
CA ALA A 249 -10.80 1.17 -18.57
C ALA A 249 -10.90 2.00 -17.29
N VAL A 250 -11.88 2.89 -17.21
CA VAL A 250 -12.22 3.60 -15.97
C VAL A 250 -13.18 2.73 -15.18
N LEU A 251 -12.78 2.26 -14.01
CA LEU A 251 -13.63 1.47 -13.11
C LEU A 251 -14.53 2.34 -12.26
N TYR A 252 -14.01 3.48 -11.81
CA TYR A 252 -14.71 4.40 -10.92
C TYR A 252 -14.10 5.80 -10.99
N THR A 253 -14.94 6.83 -10.93
CA THR A 253 -14.50 8.22 -10.77
C THR A 253 -14.90 8.67 -9.37
N VAL A 254 -13.92 9.02 -8.54
CA VAL A 254 -14.11 9.41 -7.14
C VAL A 254 -14.83 10.77 -7.09
N PRO A 255 -16.11 10.82 -6.67
CA PRO A 255 -16.90 12.06 -6.72
C PRO A 255 -16.45 13.08 -5.67
N GLU A 256 -15.87 12.63 -4.56
CA GLU A 256 -15.39 13.49 -3.48
C GLU A 256 -14.13 14.29 -3.88
N ALA A 257 -13.38 13.82 -4.87
CA ALA A 257 -12.16 14.46 -5.34
C ALA A 257 -12.48 15.76 -6.13
N ASN A 258 -12.68 16.84 -5.37
CA ASN A 258 -12.93 18.18 -5.88
C ASN A 258 -12.27 19.26 -5.00
N GLY A 259 -11.86 20.37 -5.62
CA GLY A 259 -11.31 21.51 -4.89
C GLY A 259 -10.08 21.14 -4.06
N SER A 260 -10.20 21.18 -2.73
CA SER A 260 -9.10 20.84 -1.81
C SER A 260 -9.07 19.36 -1.40
N ILE A 261 -10.08 18.57 -1.76
CA ILE A 261 -10.13 17.13 -1.49
C ILE A 261 -9.41 16.38 -2.61
N VAL A 262 -8.42 15.58 -2.23
CA VAL A 262 -7.61 14.76 -3.13
C VAL A 262 -7.83 13.28 -2.84
N THR A 263 -7.65 12.44 -3.86
CA THR A 263 -7.75 10.98 -3.75
C THR A 263 -6.45 10.31 -4.19
N TYR A 264 -6.11 9.19 -3.56
CA TYR A 264 -4.87 8.46 -3.78
C TYR A 264 -4.99 7.01 -3.30
N LEU A 265 -3.98 6.18 -3.60
CA LEU A 265 -3.85 4.79 -3.14
C LEU A 265 -5.07 3.91 -3.43
N ALA A 266 -5.46 3.80 -4.71
CA ALA A 266 -6.50 2.85 -5.11
C ALA A 266 -5.99 1.41 -5.07
N ASN A 267 -6.32 0.66 -4.02
CA ASN A 267 -5.83 -0.72 -3.82
C ASN A 267 -6.92 -1.74 -4.17
N ALA A 268 -6.58 -2.75 -4.96
CA ALA A 268 -7.48 -3.86 -5.26
C ALA A 268 -7.33 -5.00 -4.25
N HIS A 269 -8.45 -5.58 -3.83
CA HIS A 269 -8.50 -6.66 -2.83
C HIS A 269 -9.18 -7.92 -3.41
N PRO A 270 -8.50 -8.65 -4.32
CA PRO A 270 -9.08 -9.79 -5.03
C PRO A 270 -9.49 -10.95 -4.09
N GLU A 271 -8.85 -11.08 -2.93
CA GLU A 271 -9.15 -12.11 -1.92
C GLU A 271 -10.57 -11.99 -1.33
N PHE A 272 -11.16 -10.79 -1.35
CA PHE A 272 -12.55 -10.55 -0.91
C PHE A 272 -13.57 -10.52 -2.06
N SER A 273 -13.18 -11.07 -3.22
CA SER A 273 -13.91 -10.90 -4.48
C SER A 273 -14.20 -12.23 -5.19
N LYS A 274 -14.34 -13.34 -4.44
CA LYS A 274 -14.63 -14.71 -4.93
C LYS A 274 -15.91 -14.77 -5.78
N GLY A 275 -15.83 -14.41 -7.07
CA GLY A 275 -16.93 -14.47 -8.03
C GLY A 275 -17.55 -13.14 -8.50
N ALA A 276 -16.89 -12.00 -8.22
CA ALA A 276 -17.33 -10.60 -8.52
C ALA A 276 -18.35 -10.03 -7.52
N PRO A 277 -18.46 -8.69 -7.37
CA PRO A 277 -17.59 -7.60 -7.86
C PRO A 277 -16.28 -7.41 -7.05
N LEU A 278 -15.25 -6.84 -7.70
CA LEU A 278 -13.92 -6.56 -7.13
C LEU A 278 -14.03 -5.50 -6.04
N LEU A 279 -13.53 -5.81 -4.84
CA LEU A 279 -13.37 -4.84 -3.77
C LEU A 279 -12.15 -3.96 -4.05
N ILE A 280 -12.34 -2.65 -4.02
CA ILE A 280 -11.27 -1.64 -4.13
C ILE A 280 -11.39 -0.70 -2.94
N SER A 281 -10.26 -0.34 -2.34
CA SER A 281 -10.17 0.79 -1.42
C SER A 281 -9.46 1.99 -2.04
N TYR A 282 -9.74 3.19 -1.55
CA TYR A 282 -8.97 4.40 -1.86
C TYR A 282 -8.95 5.34 -0.66
N CYS A 283 -7.93 6.19 -0.57
CA CYS A 283 -7.80 7.20 0.47
C CYS A 283 -8.27 8.57 -0.04
N LEU A 284 -8.73 9.39 0.89
CA LEU A 284 -9.04 10.80 0.69
C LEU A 284 -8.27 11.65 1.70
N ASN A 285 -7.84 12.83 1.27
CA ASN A 285 -7.27 13.84 2.16
C ASN A 285 -7.74 15.24 1.74
N ASN A 286 -7.63 16.19 2.65
CA ASN A 286 -7.92 17.59 2.39
C ASN A 286 -6.64 18.41 2.50
N THR A 287 -6.21 18.98 1.37
CA THR A 287 -5.03 19.86 1.28
C THR A 287 -5.17 21.18 2.04
N LYS A 288 -6.38 21.50 2.52
CA LYS A 288 -6.67 22.63 3.42
C LYS A 288 -7.41 22.10 4.65
N PRO A 289 -6.72 21.38 5.55
CA PRO A 289 -7.38 20.72 6.68
C PRO A 289 -8.10 21.74 7.56
N GLN A 290 -9.40 21.55 7.75
CA GLN A 290 -10.22 22.32 8.69
C GLN A 290 -10.46 21.49 9.95
N ALA A 291 -10.44 22.13 11.12
CA ALA A 291 -10.77 21.46 12.37
C ALA A 291 -12.18 20.85 12.30
N GLY A 292 -12.31 19.55 12.58
CA GLY A 292 -13.60 18.84 12.61
C GLY A 292 -13.97 18.07 11.33
N ALA A 293 -13.20 18.18 10.24
CA ALA A 293 -13.42 17.41 9.00
C ALA A 293 -12.89 15.96 9.07
N ASN A 294 -13.04 15.31 10.23
CA ASN A 294 -12.35 14.06 10.56
C ASN A 294 -12.87 12.83 9.81
N ASN A 295 -13.99 12.94 9.08
CA ASN A 295 -14.60 11.82 8.36
C ASN A 295 -14.01 11.57 6.96
N ILE A 296 -13.12 12.44 6.47
CA ILE A 296 -12.49 12.30 5.14
C ILE A 296 -11.26 11.40 5.20
N TYR A 297 -10.43 11.53 6.23
CA TYR A 297 -9.14 10.83 6.34
C TYR A 297 -9.31 9.39 6.84
N ARG A 298 -9.87 8.54 5.99
CA ARG A 298 -10.06 7.10 6.20
C ARG A 298 -10.14 6.39 4.84
N PRO A 299 -9.89 5.08 4.77
CA PRO A 299 -10.12 4.33 3.54
C PRO A 299 -11.61 4.26 3.22
N HIS A 300 -11.94 4.49 1.95
CA HIS A 300 -13.25 4.29 1.37
C HIS A 300 -13.24 3.01 0.54
N PHE A 301 -14.31 2.22 0.61
CA PHE A 301 -14.40 0.95 -0.08
C PHE A 301 -15.55 0.97 -1.09
N ILE A 302 -15.28 0.47 -2.28
CA ILE A 302 -16.26 0.29 -3.35
C ILE A 302 -16.16 -1.13 -3.90
N ARG A 303 -17.26 -1.61 -4.48
CA ARG A 303 -17.24 -2.83 -5.29
C ARG A 303 -17.53 -2.49 -6.74
N VAL A 304 -16.65 -2.91 -7.64
CA VAL A 304 -16.75 -2.63 -9.08
C VAL A 304 -16.68 -3.91 -9.90
N SER A 305 -17.38 -3.93 -11.02
CA SER A 305 -17.23 -5.00 -12.02
C SER A 305 -16.05 -4.66 -12.92
N LEU A 306 -15.20 -5.66 -13.19
CA LEU A 306 -14.18 -5.50 -14.22
C LEU A 306 -14.85 -5.66 -15.59
N PRO A 307 -14.64 -4.73 -16.53
CA PRO A 307 -15.10 -4.86 -17.91
C PRO A 307 -14.35 -5.96 -18.66
#